data_AF-A0A026WJB4-F1
#
_entry.id   AF-A0A026WJB4-F1
#
_cell.length_a   1.000
_cell.length_b   1.000
_cell.length_c   1.000
_cell.angle_alpha   90.00
_cell.angle_beta   90.00
_cell.angle_gamma   90.00
#
_symmetry.space_group_name_H-M   'P 1'
#
loop_
_entity.id
_entity.type
_entity.pdbx_description
1 polymer ?
#
loop_
_entity_poly.entity_id
_entity_poly.type
_entity_poly.pdbx_seq_one_letter_code
_entity_poly.pdbx_strand_id
1 'polypeptide(L)'
;MALFRVLIAAESDVKESIAKIMSALMTKAVELLYSGTGRVVNGQCKRNFSETNSYMCLRDVLIGKFQNAIDVKKLPGRIGIWLSPAGDRG
;
A
#
# COMPACT_ATOMS: atom_id res chain seq x y z
N MET A 1 8.75 -0.50 -11.58
CA MET A 1 9.62 -0.60 -10.38
C MET A 1 10.45 0.67 -10.11
N ALA A 2 11.12 1.27 -11.10
CA ALA A 2 12.01 2.42 -10.87
C ALA A 2 11.34 3.61 -10.16
N LEU A 3 10.10 3.95 -10.53
CA LEU A 3 9.33 5.02 -9.89
C LEU A 3 9.21 4.85 -8.37
N PHE A 4 8.79 3.66 -7.90
CA PHE A 4 8.63 3.41 -6.46
C PHE A 4 9.96 3.51 -5.71
N ARG A 5 11.06 3.04 -6.31
CA ARG A 5 12.41 3.19 -5.73
C ARG A 5 12.80 4.65 -5.57
N VAL A 6 12.49 5.50 -6.57
CA VAL A 6 12.74 6.94 -6.51
C VAL A 6 11.89 7.61 -5.42
N LEU A 7 10.60 7.29 -5.35
CA LEU A 7 9.67 7.87 -4.36
C LEU A 7 10.12 7.64 -2.91
N ILE A 8 10.74 6.49 -2.62
CA ILE A 8 11.16 6.12 -1.27
C ILE A 8 12.68 6.19 -1.06
N ALA A 9 13.43 6.78 -2.00
CA ALA A 9 14.90 6.76 -1.95
C ALA A 9 15.44 7.32 -0.63
N ALA A 10 14.88 8.45 -0.18
CA ALA A 10 15.25 9.12 1.07
C ALA A 10 14.56 8.57 2.33
N GLU A 11 13.60 7.65 2.20
CA GLU A 11 12.86 7.13 3.35
C GLU A 11 13.69 6.12 4.15
N SER A 12 13.62 6.21 5.47
CA SER A 12 14.24 5.25 6.39
C SER A 12 13.22 4.33 7.07
N ASP A 13 11.93 4.64 6.95
CA ASP A 13 10.84 3.90 7.56
C ASP A 13 9.91 3.25 6.52
N VAL A 14 9.44 2.04 6.85
CA VAL A 14 8.57 1.24 5.98
C VAL A 14 7.17 1.85 5.87
N LYS A 15 6.61 2.37 6.96
CA LYS A 15 5.27 2.97 6.97
C LYS A 15 5.25 4.25 6.12
N GLU A 16 6.25 5.11 6.25
CA GLU A 16 6.39 6.32 5.43
C GLU A 16 6.62 5.97 3.95
N SER A 17 7.42 4.93 3.68
CA SER A 17 7.60 4.41 2.31
C SER A 17 6.30 3.90 1.69
N ILE A 18 5.49 3.15 2.46
CA ILE A 18 4.15 2.72 2.02
C ILE A 18 3.29 3.94 1.73
N ALA A 19 3.26 4.92 2.63
CA ALA A 19 2.43 6.12 2.46
C ALA A 19 2.79 6.89 1.19
N LYS A 20 4.09 7.11 0.91
CA LYS A 20 4.53 7.79 -0.32
C LYS A 20 4.17 7.02 -1.59
N ILE A 21 4.42 5.71 -1.63
CA ILE A 21 4.08 4.90 -2.81
C ILE A 21 2.58 4.88 -3.03
N MET A 22 1.80 4.64 -1.97
CA MET A 22 0.35 4.55 -2.06
C MET A 22 -0.28 5.88 -2.48
N SER A 23 0.21 7.01 -1.96
CA SER A 23 -0.27 8.35 -2.35
C SER A 23 0.05 8.69 -3.81
N ALA A 24 1.16 8.18 -4.35
CA ALA A 24 1.48 8.36 -5.76
C ALA A 24 0.70 7.42 -6.71
N LEU A 25 0.27 6.27 -6.20
CA LEU A 25 -0.45 5.25 -6.97
C LEU A 25 -1.97 5.49 -6.99
N MET A 26 -2.51 5.97 -5.87
CA MET A 26 -3.96 6.02 -5.65
C MET A 26 -4.50 7.43 -5.82
N THR A 27 -5.55 7.55 -6.62
CA THR A 27 -6.48 8.68 -6.49
C THR A 27 -7.54 8.32 -5.46
N LYS A 28 -8.20 9.33 -4.87
CA LYS A 28 -9.30 9.14 -3.91
C LYS A 28 -10.36 8.15 -4.42
N ALA A 29 -10.76 8.27 -5.68
CA ALA A 29 -11.74 7.38 -6.30
C ALA A 29 -11.25 5.92 -6.31
N VAL A 30 -9.96 5.70 -6.54
CA VAL A 30 -9.36 4.35 -6.52
C VAL A 30 -9.22 3.84 -5.08
N GLU A 31 -8.81 4.67 -4.11
CA GLU A 31 -8.67 4.25 -2.71
C GLU A 31 -9.97 3.65 -2.15
N LEU A 32 -11.11 4.25 -2.49
CA LEU A 32 -12.42 3.80 -2.01
C LEU A 32 -12.80 2.40 -2.50
N LEU A 33 -12.27 1.97 -3.65
CA LEU A 33 -12.55 0.66 -4.25
C LEU A 33 -11.77 -0.50 -3.62
N TYR A 34 -10.69 -0.20 -2.89
CA TYR A 34 -9.75 -1.22 -2.42
C TYR A 34 -9.64 -1.30 -0.91
N SER A 35 -9.29 -2.49 -0.45
CA SER A 35 -8.82 -2.76 0.91
C SER A 35 -7.55 -3.61 0.85
N GLY A 36 -6.84 -3.76 1.96
CA GLY A 36 -5.58 -4.53 1.99
C GLY A 36 -5.74 -5.98 1.50
N THR A 37 -6.81 -6.66 1.92
CA THR A 37 -7.03 -8.11 1.66
C THR A 37 -8.41 -8.43 1.06
N GLY A 38 -9.16 -7.42 0.62
CA GLY A 38 -10.56 -7.59 0.22
C GLY A 38 -11.48 -7.70 1.44
N ARG A 39 -12.54 -6.88 1.51
CA ARG A 39 -13.56 -6.96 2.57
C ARG A 39 -14.81 -6.18 2.20
N VAL A 40 -15.93 -6.50 2.84
CA VAL A 40 -17.13 -5.67 2.80
C VAL A 40 -16.98 -4.54 3.81
N VAL A 41 -17.13 -3.29 3.37
CA VAL A 41 -17.16 -2.09 4.22
C VAL A 41 -18.41 -1.29 3.90
N ASN A 42 -19.24 -0.99 4.89
CA ASN A 42 -20.47 -0.20 4.71
C ASN A 42 -21.36 -0.72 3.55
N GLY A 43 -21.49 -2.05 3.44
CA GLY A 43 -22.27 -2.71 2.37
C GLY A 43 -21.59 -2.72 0.99
N GLN A 44 -20.40 -2.13 0.83
CA GLN A 44 -19.63 -2.16 -0.41
C GLN A 44 -18.53 -3.22 -0.35
N CYS A 45 -18.49 -4.08 -1.37
CA CYS A 45 -17.42 -5.06 -1.55
C CYS A 45 -16.16 -4.38 -2.07
N LYS A 46 -15.17 -4.16 -1.21
CA LYS A 46 -13.86 -3.62 -1.61
C LYS A 46 -12.98 -4.73 -2.17
N ARG A 47 -12.29 -4.41 -3.26
CA ARG A 47 -11.33 -5.30 -3.95
C ARG A 47 -10.10 -5.56 -3.08
N ASN A 48 -9.44 -6.69 -3.33
CA ASN A 48 -8.20 -7.07 -2.68
C ASN A 48 -7.00 -6.38 -3.35
N PHE A 49 -6.36 -5.43 -2.65
CA PHE A 49 -5.17 -4.77 -3.18
C PHE A 49 -3.94 -5.69 -3.20
N SER A 50 -3.82 -6.62 -2.24
CA SER A 50 -2.68 -7.53 -2.14
C SER A 50 -2.56 -8.54 -3.28
N GLU A 51 -3.62 -8.69 -4.08
CA GLU A 51 -3.63 -9.51 -5.29
C GLU A 51 -3.23 -8.74 -6.56
N THR A 52 -2.99 -7.42 -6.46
CA THR A 52 -2.68 -6.60 -7.64
C THR A 52 -1.19 -6.64 -8.01
N ASN A 53 -0.89 -6.45 -9.30
CA ASN A 53 0.49 -6.24 -9.77
C ASN A 53 1.15 -5.02 -9.12
N SER A 54 0.36 -3.99 -8.79
CA SER A 54 0.85 -2.81 -8.09
C SER A 54 1.34 -3.14 -6.67
N TYR A 55 0.62 -4.01 -5.96
CA TYR A 55 1.08 -4.53 -4.67
C TYR A 55 2.36 -5.34 -4.82
N MET A 56 2.45 -6.23 -5.81
CA MET A 56 3.68 -7.01 -6.06
C MET A 56 4.87 -6.07 -6.29
N CYS A 57 4.68 -5.03 -7.10
CA CYS A 57 5.72 -4.02 -7.34
C CYS A 57 6.13 -3.26 -6.07
N LEU A 58 5.17 -2.84 -5.26
CA LEU A 58 5.42 -2.19 -3.97
C LEU A 58 6.19 -3.13 -3.03
N ARG A 59 5.73 -4.38 -2.91
CA ARG A 59 6.33 -5.41 -2.05
C ARG A 59 7.80 -5.64 -2.42
N ASP A 60 8.11 -5.85 -3.69
CA ASP A 60 9.47 -6.14 -4.13
C ASP A 60 10.41 -4.96 -3.89
N VAL A 61 9.92 -3.72 -4.08
CA VAL A 61 10.70 -2.52 -3.80
C VAL A 61 10.98 -2.36 -2.30
N LEU A 62 9.99 -2.62 -1.44
CA LEU A 62 10.17 -2.56 0.01
C LEU A 62 11.10 -3.69 0.51
N ILE A 63 10.97 -4.91 -0.02
CA ILE A 63 11.88 -6.02 0.32
C ILE A 63 13.31 -5.67 -0.10
N GLY A 64 13.51 -5.14 -1.32
CA GLY A 64 14.83 -4.75 -1.80
C GLY A 64 15.49 -3.67 -0.94
N LYS A 65 14.72 -2.69 -0.46
CA LYS A 65 15.24 -1.57 0.33
C LYS A 65 15.46 -1.92 1.80
N PHE A 66 14.51 -2.61 2.43
CA PHE A 66 14.50 -2.85 3.88
C PHE A 66 14.99 -4.25 4.28
N GLN A 67 15.13 -5.17 3.32
CA GLN A 67 15.68 -6.51 3.53
C GLN A 67 15.07 -7.21 4.75
N ASN A 68 15.88 -7.62 5.73
CA ASN A 68 15.43 -8.34 6.92
C ASN A 68 14.62 -7.47 7.92
N ALA A 69 14.59 -6.16 7.74
CA ALA A 69 13.84 -5.24 8.61
C ALA A 69 12.33 -5.20 8.30
N ILE A 70 11.89 -5.85 7.22
CA ILE A 70 10.46 -5.91 6.86
C ILE A 70 9.84 -7.28 7.14
N ASP A 71 8.75 -7.27 7.91
CA ASP A 71 7.88 -8.44 8.08
C ASP A 71 6.89 -8.49 6.90
N VAL A 72 7.25 -9.26 5.87
CA VAL A 72 6.48 -9.38 4.62
C VAL A 72 5.07 -9.91 4.87
N LYS A 73 4.87 -10.77 5.89
CA LYS A 73 3.55 -11.33 6.22
C LYS A 73 2.59 -10.26 6.74
N LYS A 74 3.12 -9.20 7.38
CA LYS A 74 2.33 -8.07 7.90
C LYS A 74 2.05 -6.99 6.85
N LEU A 75 2.67 -7.07 5.67
CA LEU A 75 2.58 -6.01 4.66
C LEU A 75 1.14 -5.77 4.15
N PRO A 76 0.32 -6.80 3.83
CA PRO A 76 -1.08 -6.58 3.45
C PRO A 76 -1.87 -5.84 4.54
N GLY A 77 -1.61 -6.17 5.81
CA GLY A 77 -2.23 -5.51 6.96
C GLY A 77 -1.84 -4.04 7.08
N ARG A 78 -0.54 -3.72 6.92
CA ARG A 78 -0.05 -2.32 6.94
C ARG A 78 -0.67 -1.48 5.82
N ILE A 79 -0.81 -2.03 4.62
CA ILE A 79 -1.48 -1.33 3.51
C ILE A 79 -2.99 -1.21 3.78
N GLY A 80 -3.61 -2.24 4.36
CA GLY A 80 -5.00 -2.19 4.80
C GLY A 80 -5.27 -1.10 5.84
N ILE A 81 -4.35 -0.89 6.78
CA ILE A 81 -4.40 0.23 7.74
C ILE A 81 -4.34 1.55 6.98
N TRP A 82 -3.42 1.70 6.02
CA TRP A 82 -3.33 2.91 5.20
C TRP A 82 -4.61 3.15 4.38
N LEU A 83 -5.26 2.12 3.84
CA LEU A 83 -6.52 2.22 3.07
C LEU A 83 -7.77 2.40 3.93
N SER A 84 -7.69 2.18 5.24
CA SER A 84 -8.86 2.25 6.12
C SER A 84 -9.46 3.65 6.26
N PRO A 85 -8.67 4.73 6.49
CA PRO A 85 -9.17 6.11 6.52
C PRO A 85 -9.36 6.71 5.12
N ALA A 86 -9.42 5.89 4.06
CA ALA A 86 -9.59 6.36 2.69
C ALA A 86 -10.86 7.20 2.50
N GLY A 87 -11.90 7.03 3.34
CA GLY A 87 -13.10 7.88 3.33
C GLY A 87 -12.83 9.30 3.85
N ASP A 88 -11.92 9.44 4.80
CA ASP A 88 -11.70 10.68 5.57
C ASP A 88 -10.58 11.55 4.99
N ARG A 89 -9.71 11.01 4.14
CA ARG A 89 -8.66 11.78 3.43
C ARG A 89 -9.28 12.72 2.39
N GLY A 90 -9.34 14.03 2.69
CA GLY A 90 -9.81 15.08 1.79
C GLY A 90 -8.94 15.23 0.55
#